data_AF-A0A5N5STX5-F1
#
_entry.id   AF-A0A5N5STX5-F1
#
_cell.length_a   1.000
_cell.length_b   1.000
_cell.length_c   1.000
_cell.angle_alpha   90.00
_cell.angle_beta   90.00
_cell.angle_gamma   90.00
#
_symmetry.space_group_name_H-M   'P 1'
#
loop_
_entity.id
_entity.type
_entity.pdbx_description
1 polymer ?
#
loop_
_entity_poly.entity_id
_entity_poly.type
_entity_poly.pdbx_seq_one_letter_code
_entity_poly.pdbx_strand_id
1 'polypeptide(L)'
;MEEEDRTEDQKRLLKEVQIKVGQQAPLRVLTCLWIASKLTTHKRGITKESVKEILMEVGLNISINAICKSEIRILKQINFNCYGSSTLPEYIGVLVAYVGTNLHSGDTLPLTTDGQKLDSIFQTALQVLEFVYFNYENVYDEIFY
;
A
#
# COMPACT_ATOMS: atom_id res chain seq x y z
N MET A 1 4.02 -39.37 -31.13
CA MET A 1 4.63 -38.26 -31.90
C MET A 1 3.77 -36.99 -31.84
N GLU A 2 2.46 -37.02 -32.15
CA GLU A 2 1.58 -35.83 -32.02
C GLU A 2 1.26 -35.38 -30.57
N GLU A 3 1.44 -36.25 -29.59
CA GLU A 3 1.18 -35.95 -28.17
C GLU A 3 2.39 -35.30 -27.47
N GLU A 4 3.61 -35.68 -27.88
CA GLU A 4 4.84 -35.05 -27.41
C GLU A 4 4.99 -33.62 -27.93
N ASP A 5 4.61 -33.37 -29.19
CA ASP A 5 4.66 -32.05 -29.84
C ASP A 5 3.71 -31.05 -29.16
N ARG A 6 2.49 -31.48 -28.83
CA ARG A 6 1.50 -30.68 -28.05
C ARG A 6 2.00 -30.31 -26.65
N THR A 7 2.79 -31.20 -26.03
CA THR A 7 3.32 -31.00 -24.68
C THR A 7 4.52 -30.03 -24.70
N GLU A 8 5.29 -30.00 -25.78
CA GLU A 8 6.41 -29.08 -25.96
C GLU A 8 5.93 -27.64 -26.23
N ASP A 9 4.91 -27.47 -27.05
CA ASP A 9 4.30 -26.17 -27.34
C ASP A 9 3.65 -25.54 -26.10
N GLN A 10 2.98 -26.34 -25.26
CA GLN A 10 2.48 -25.87 -23.97
C GLN A 10 3.59 -25.38 -23.04
N LYS A 11 4.73 -26.08 -22.98
CA LYS A 11 5.88 -25.67 -22.18
C LYS A 11 6.50 -24.36 -22.69
N ARG A 12 6.53 -24.15 -24.01
CA ARG A 12 7.00 -22.89 -24.62
C ARG A 12 6.07 -21.73 -24.28
N LEU A 13 4.76 -21.92 -24.42
CA LEU A 13 3.75 -20.92 -24.06
C LEU A 13 3.81 -20.54 -22.57
N LEU A 14 3.96 -21.52 -21.68
CA LEU A 14 4.11 -21.27 -20.23
C LEU A 14 5.35 -20.43 -19.92
N LYS A 15 6.50 -20.72 -20.55
CA LYS A 15 7.72 -19.92 -20.39
C LYS A 15 7.53 -18.49 -20.89
N GLU A 16 6.87 -18.31 -22.04
CA GLU A 16 6.58 -16.97 -22.55
C GLU A 16 5.66 -16.18 -21.63
N VAL A 17 4.61 -16.82 -21.09
CA VAL A 17 3.71 -16.20 -20.12
C VAL A 17 4.48 -15.83 -18.86
N GLN A 18 5.33 -16.72 -18.35
CA GLN A 18 6.13 -16.46 -17.15
C GLN A 18 7.05 -15.24 -17.33
N ILE A 19 7.71 -15.12 -18.49
CA ILE A 19 8.56 -13.95 -18.82
C ILE A 19 7.70 -12.67 -18.87
N LYS A 20 6.55 -12.71 -19.55
CA LYS A 20 5.64 -11.56 -19.67
C LYS A 20 5.07 -11.13 -18.31
N VAL A 21 4.75 -12.09 -17.45
CA VAL A 21 4.28 -11.83 -16.07
C VAL A 21 5.41 -11.24 -15.23
N GLY A 22 6.62 -11.80 -15.31
CA GLY A 22 7.79 -11.29 -14.59
C GLY A 22 8.13 -9.84 -14.94
N GLN A 23 7.94 -9.44 -16.20
CA GLN A 23 8.15 -8.05 -16.63
C GLN A 23 7.01 -7.11 -16.21
N GLN A 24 5.79 -7.61 -16.09
CA GLN A 24 4.61 -6.78 -15.75
C GLN A 24 4.34 -6.70 -14.24
N ALA A 25 4.76 -7.69 -13.46
CA ALA A 25 4.48 -7.75 -12.03
C ALA A 25 5.08 -6.56 -11.26
N PRO A 26 6.37 -6.17 -11.44
CA PRO A 26 6.94 -5.02 -10.74
C PRO A 26 6.20 -3.72 -11.06
N LEU A 27 5.86 -3.50 -12.34
CA LEU A 27 5.07 -2.35 -12.77
C LEU A 27 3.72 -2.31 -12.05
N ARG A 28 2.99 -3.43 -12.01
CA ARG A 28 1.66 -3.48 -11.38
C ARG A 28 1.75 -3.27 -9.87
N VAL A 29 2.68 -3.93 -9.19
CA VAL A 29 2.87 -3.79 -7.74
C VAL A 29 3.18 -2.34 -7.37
N LEU A 30 4.16 -1.72 -8.03
CA LEU A 30 4.53 -0.33 -7.75
C LEU A 30 3.41 0.65 -8.14
N THR A 31 2.67 0.38 -9.21
CA THR A 31 1.52 1.21 -9.58
C THR A 31 0.41 1.11 -8.54
N CYS A 32 0.11 -0.09 -8.02
CA CYS A 32 -0.86 -0.27 -6.93
C CYS A 32 -0.42 0.47 -5.66
N LEU A 33 0.87 0.37 -5.30
CA LEU A 33 1.43 1.07 -4.14
C LEU A 33 1.34 2.59 -4.29
N TRP A 34 1.60 3.10 -5.50
CA TRP A 34 1.44 4.52 -5.80
C TRP A 34 -0.03 4.98 -5.76
N ILE A 35 -0.96 4.18 -6.28
CA ILE A 35 -2.41 4.44 -6.15
C ILE A 35 -2.80 4.50 -4.67
N ALA A 36 -2.37 3.53 -3.87
CA ALA A 36 -2.63 3.50 -2.44
C ALA A 36 -2.08 4.75 -1.74
N SER A 37 -0.84 5.15 -2.02
CA SER A 37 -0.22 6.36 -1.45
C SER A 37 -0.99 7.65 -1.81
N LYS A 38 -1.59 7.72 -3.01
CA LYS A 38 -2.46 8.85 -3.41
C LYS A 38 -3.76 8.91 -2.62
N LEU A 39 -4.29 7.76 -2.22
CA LEU A 39 -5.56 7.63 -1.50
C LEU A 39 -5.40 7.77 0.01
N THR A 40 -4.25 7.39 0.56
CA THR A 40 -3.96 7.58 1.99
C THR A 40 -3.61 9.03 2.29
N THR A 41 -4.42 9.69 3.11
CA THR A 41 -4.25 11.10 3.54
C THR A 41 -2.93 11.38 4.28
N HIS A 42 -2.34 10.35 4.90
CA HIS A 42 -1.23 10.46 5.85
C HIS A 42 0.16 10.19 5.26
N LYS A 43 0.27 9.64 4.03
CA LYS A 43 1.58 9.30 3.41
C LYS A 43 1.59 9.64 1.90
N ARG A 44 1.80 10.92 1.55
CA ARG A 44 2.11 11.35 0.17
C ARG A 44 3.58 11.12 -0.20
N GLY A 45 4.09 9.92 0.05
CA GLY A 45 5.51 9.61 -0.11
C GLY A 45 5.90 9.20 -1.53
N ILE A 46 4.98 8.63 -2.31
CA ILE A 46 5.32 7.99 -3.58
C ILE A 46 4.87 8.86 -4.75
N THR A 47 5.84 9.29 -5.55
CA THR A 47 5.63 10.04 -6.80
C THR A 47 5.76 9.13 -8.01
N LYS A 48 5.21 9.54 -9.15
CA LYS A 48 5.38 8.81 -10.42
C LYS A 48 6.85 8.75 -10.85
N GLU A 49 7.64 9.75 -10.47
CA GLU A 49 9.09 9.81 -10.65
C GLU A 49 9.78 8.72 -9.81
N SER A 50 9.44 8.60 -8.53
CA SER A 50 10.00 7.54 -7.66
C SER A 50 9.67 6.13 -8.15
N VAL A 51 8.45 5.91 -8.68
CA VAL A 51 8.07 4.63 -9.29
C VAL A 51 8.94 4.33 -10.52
N LYS A 52 9.20 5.34 -11.35
CA LYS A 52 10.07 5.19 -12.52
C LYS A 52 11.51 4.87 -12.12
N GLU A 53 12.04 5.56 -11.12
CA GLU A 53 13.40 5.34 -10.59
C GLU A 53 13.54 3.90 -10.08
N ILE A 54 12.62 3.42 -9.24
CA ILE A 54 12.64 2.03 -8.74
C ILE A 54 12.51 1.02 -9.88
N LEU A 55 11.67 1.28 -10.88
CA LEU A 55 11.57 0.40 -12.05
C LEU A 55 12.89 0.34 -12.84
N MET A 56 13.59 1.47 -12.95
CA MET A 56 14.91 1.51 -13.58
C MET A 56 15.95 0.72 -12.79
N GLU A 57 15.94 0.79 -11.46
CA GLU A 57 16.82 -0.01 -10.59
C GLU A 57 16.60 -1.52 -10.74
N VAL A 58 15.35 -1.94 -10.99
CA VAL A 58 15.00 -3.34 -11.28
C VAL A 58 15.30 -3.74 -12.73
N GLY A 59 15.90 -2.84 -13.54
CA GLY A 59 16.28 -3.08 -14.93
C GLY A 59 15.13 -2.93 -15.93
N LEU A 60 14.00 -2.33 -15.53
CA LEU A 60 12.83 -2.10 -16.38
C LEU A 60 12.78 -0.64 -16.83
N ASN A 61 13.16 -0.38 -18.09
CA ASN A 61 13.06 0.95 -18.68
C ASN A 61 11.63 1.25 -19.15
N ILE A 62 10.81 1.75 -18.22
CA ILE A 62 9.39 2.02 -18.45
C ILE A 62 9.15 3.54 -18.54
N SER A 63 8.37 3.96 -19.53
CA SER A 63 7.97 5.36 -19.67
C SER A 63 6.89 5.75 -18.65
N ILE A 64 6.85 7.04 -18.27
CA ILE A 64 5.80 7.56 -17.38
C ILE A 64 4.40 7.31 -17.98
N ASN A 65 4.25 7.45 -19.29
CA ASN A 65 2.99 7.13 -19.98
C ASN A 65 2.56 5.67 -19.79
N ALA A 66 3.50 4.73 -19.75
CA ALA A 66 3.19 3.33 -19.48
C ALA A 66 2.76 3.11 -18.02
N ILE A 67 3.35 3.84 -17.06
CA ILE A 67 2.92 3.86 -15.65
C ILE A 67 1.48 4.38 -15.55
N CYS A 68 1.16 5.52 -16.19
CA CYS A 68 -0.21 6.05 -16.20
C CYS A 68 -1.23 5.10 -16.86
N LYS A 69 -0.83 4.40 -17.93
CA LYS A 69 -1.68 3.38 -18.56
C LYS A 69 -1.91 2.18 -17.64
N SER A 70 -0.88 1.77 -16.89
CA SER A 70 -0.98 0.73 -15.86
C SER A 70 -1.97 1.15 -14.77
N GLU A 71 -1.88 2.42 -14.32
CA GLU A 71 -2.77 2.99 -13.31
C GLU A 71 -4.23 2.91 -13.77
N ILE A 72 -4.55 3.43 -14.95
CA ILE A 72 -5.92 3.41 -15.48
C ILE A 72 -6.44 1.96 -15.58
N ARG A 73 -5.57 1.01 -15.96
CA ARG A 73 -5.95 -0.40 -16.06
C ARG A 73 -6.29 -0.99 -14.69
N ILE A 74 -5.47 -0.73 -13.68
CA ILE A 74 -5.70 -1.17 -12.31
C ILE A 74 -7.00 -0.55 -11.77
N LEU A 75 -7.19 0.75 -11.93
CA LEU A 75 -8.40 1.46 -11.49
C LEU A 75 -9.65 0.88 -12.15
N LYS A 76 -9.62 0.60 -13.46
CA LYS A 76 -10.72 -0.08 -14.16
C LYS A 76 -10.96 -1.48 -13.62
N GLN A 77 -9.89 -2.24 -13.32
CA GLN A 77 -10.00 -3.61 -12.82
C GLN A 77 -10.66 -3.68 -11.44
N ILE A 78 -10.44 -2.66 -10.59
CA ILE A 78 -11.13 -2.52 -9.31
C ILE A 78 -12.45 -1.73 -9.41
N ASN A 79 -12.97 -1.48 -10.62
CA ASN A 79 -14.17 -0.68 -10.88
C ASN A 79 -14.14 0.71 -10.24
N PHE A 80 -12.96 1.32 -10.15
CA PHE A 80 -12.72 2.58 -9.43
C PHE A 80 -13.17 2.55 -7.96
N ASN A 81 -13.37 1.36 -7.40
CA ASN A 81 -13.73 1.17 -6.01
C ASN A 81 -12.48 1.24 -5.13
N CYS A 82 -11.99 2.46 -4.96
CA CYS A 82 -10.82 2.79 -4.14
C CYS A 82 -11.16 3.02 -2.66
N TYR A 83 -12.46 3.08 -2.33
CA TYR A 83 -12.97 3.38 -1.01
C TYR A 83 -13.42 2.07 -0.34
N GLY A 84 -12.45 1.25 0.07
CA GLY A 84 -12.70 0.33 1.16
C GLY A 84 -12.96 1.14 2.43
N SER A 85 -13.90 0.70 3.26
CA SER A 85 -14.21 1.24 4.59
C SER A 85 -13.00 1.87 5.29
N SER A 86 -13.23 3.00 5.97
CA SER A 86 -12.21 3.82 6.66
C SER A 86 -11.02 3.00 7.11
N THR A 87 -9.84 3.34 6.59
CA THR A 87 -8.63 2.57 6.86
C THR A 87 -8.36 2.59 8.37
N LEU A 88 -7.82 1.52 8.95
CA LEU A 88 -7.49 1.49 10.38
C LEU A 88 -6.71 2.73 10.87
N PRO A 89 -5.74 3.27 10.10
CA PRO A 89 -5.10 4.54 10.40
C PRO A 89 -6.06 5.73 10.54
N GLU A 90 -7.09 5.83 9.70
CA GLU A 90 -8.11 6.87 9.80
C GLU A 90 -8.94 6.70 11.07
N TYR A 91 -9.27 5.47 11.45
CA TYR A 91 -9.97 5.19 12.71
C TYR A 91 -9.13 5.58 13.93
N ILE A 92 -7.85 5.21 13.94
CA ILE A 92 -6.90 5.62 14.98
C ILE A 92 -6.77 7.15 15.02
N GLY A 93 -6.72 7.80 13.85
CA GLY A 93 -6.69 9.27 13.77
C GLY A 93 -7.92 9.91 14.40
N VAL A 94 -9.12 9.36 14.15
CA VAL A 94 -10.37 9.82 14.77
C VAL A 94 -10.36 9.60 16.29
N LEU A 95 -9.87 8.46 16.77
CA LEU A 95 -9.75 8.18 18.21
C LEU A 95 -8.76 9.12 18.90
N VAL A 96 -7.58 9.35 18.32
CA VAL A 96 -6.57 10.27 18.86
C VAL A 96 -7.12 11.70 18.87
N ALA A 97 -7.80 12.12 17.80
CA ALA A 97 -8.47 13.42 17.75
C ALA A 97 -9.54 13.55 18.83
N TYR A 98 -10.37 12.51 19.02
CA TYR A 98 -11.40 12.47 20.07
C TYR A 98 -10.80 12.56 21.47
N VAL A 99 -9.77 11.76 21.78
CA VAL A 99 -9.06 11.81 23.07
C VAL A 99 -8.45 13.19 23.29
N GLY A 100 -7.81 13.75 22.26
CA GLY A 100 -7.29 15.11 22.26
C GLY A 100 -8.36 16.14 22.61
N THR A 101 -9.52 16.13 21.94
CA THR A 101 -10.59 17.11 22.20
C THR A 101 -11.25 16.98 23.57
N ASN A 102 -11.36 15.76 24.12
CA ASN A 102 -11.95 15.56 25.45
C ASN A 102 -11.01 15.96 26.59
N LEU A 103 -9.70 15.82 26.42
CA LEU A 103 -8.71 16.27 27.40
C LEU A 103 -8.62 17.81 27.50
N HIS A 104 -8.98 18.54 26.43
CA HIS A 104 -8.94 20.00 26.38
C HIS A 104 -10.23 20.69 26.86
N SER A 105 -11.24 19.94 27.32
CA SER A 105 -12.48 20.52 27.87
C SER A 105 -12.33 21.06 29.31
N GLY A 106 -11.10 21.11 29.84
CA GLY A 106 -10.78 21.56 31.20
C GLY A 106 -10.18 22.96 31.31
N ASP A 107 -9.21 23.35 30.47
CA ASP A 107 -8.47 24.60 30.69
C ASP A 107 -7.91 25.20 29.38
N THR A 108 -8.10 26.50 29.25
CA THR A 108 -7.55 27.38 28.21
C THR A 108 -6.02 27.47 28.29
N LEU A 109 -5.26 26.86 27.38
CA LEU A 109 -3.85 27.20 27.04
C LEU A 109 -3.40 26.45 25.74
N PRO A 110 -2.30 26.85 25.06
CA PRO A 110 -2.27 27.08 23.63
C PRO A 110 -1.86 25.85 22.80
N LEU A 111 -2.49 25.76 21.62
CA LEU A 111 -2.42 24.73 20.57
C LEU A 111 -1.04 24.26 20.07
N THR A 112 0.09 24.74 20.59
CA THR A 112 1.42 24.52 19.97
C THR A 112 2.24 23.39 20.59
N THR A 113 1.96 22.97 21.82
CA THR A 113 2.76 21.94 22.53
C THR A 113 2.11 20.57 22.57
N ASP A 114 0.77 20.50 22.56
CA ASP A 114 0.04 19.22 22.60
C ASP A 114 -0.15 18.59 21.22
N GLY A 115 -0.06 19.37 20.13
CA GLY A 115 -0.04 18.81 18.77
C GLY A 115 1.11 17.82 18.56
N GLN A 116 2.31 18.14 19.06
CA GLN A 116 3.47 17.25 18.97
C GLN A 116 3.31 15.96 19.78
N LYS A 117 2.57 16.01 20.91
CA LYS A 117 2.27 14.80 21.70
C LYS A 117 1.19 13.94 21.05
N LEU A 118 0.18 14.56 20.43
CA LEU A 118 -0.85 13.82 19.70
C LEU A 118 -0.25 13.16 18.45
N ASP A 119 0.66 13.84 17.75
CA ASP A 119 1.40 13.28 16.63
C ASP A 119 2.27 12.10 17.08
N SER A 120 2.98 12.19 18.21
CA SER A 120 3.78 11.08 18.71
C SER A 120 2.93 9.87 19.12
N ILE A 121 1.79 10.10 19.80
CA ILE A 121 0.83 9.05 20.14
C ILE A 121 0.28 8.38 18.87
N PHE A 122 -0.07 9.17 17.86
CA PHE A 122 -0.54 8.65 16.57
C PHE A 122 0.53 7.81 15.88
N GLN A 123 1.78 8.29 15.82
CA GLN A 123 2.89 7.52 15.23
C GLN A 123 3.17 6.22 15.99
N THR A 124 3.17 6.25 17.33
CA THR A 124 3.33 5.04 18.15
C THR A 124 2.19 4.06 17.94
N ALA A 125 0.93 4.53 17.87
CA ALA A 125 -0.22 3.68 17.59
C ALA A 125 -0.12 3.02 16.21
N LEU A 126 0.37 3.73 15.20
CA LEU A 126 0.63 3.16 13.88
C LEU A 126 1.74 2.11 13.92
N GLN A 127 2.84 2.34 14.65
CA GLN A 127 3.92 1.36 14.78
C GLN A 127 3.47 0.07 15.48
N VAL A 128 2.69 0.20 16.56
CA VAL A 128 2.10 -0.96 17.24
C VAL A 128 1.17 -1.70 16.29
N LEU A 129 0.35 -0.99 15.52
CA LEU A 129 -0.52 -1.60 14.54
C LEU A 129 0.25 -2.36 13.45
N GLU A 130 1.29 -1.74 12.89
CA GLU A 130 2.17 -2.38 11.90
C GLU A 130 2.82 -3.64 12.49
N PHE A 131 3.32 -3.58 13.73
CA PHE A 131 3.89 -4.74 14.43
C PHE A 131 2.89 -5.88 14.60
N VAL A 132 1.68 -5.59 15.08
CA VAL A 132 0.60 -6.58 15.27
C VAL A 132 0.17 -7.17 13.92
N TYR A 133 0.09 -6.36 12.87
CA TYR A 133 -0.27 -6.82 11.54
C TYR A 133 0.78 -7.77 10.95
N PHE A 134 2.07 -7.45 11.08
CA PHE A 134 3.16 -8.30 10.58
C PHE A 134 3.36 -9.57 11.40
N ASN A 135 3.03 -9.56 12.70
CA ASN A 135 3.16 -10.71 13.59
C ASN A 135 1.80 -11.31 13.98
N TYR A 136 0.79 -11.14 13.13
CA TYR A 136 -0.60 -11.48 13.46
C TYR A 136 -0.74 -12.90 14.02
N GLU A 137 -0.10 -13.89 13.40
CA GLU A 137 -0.14 -15.29 13.84
C GLU A 137 0.45 -15.45 15.26
N ASN A 138 1.65 -14.93 15.49
CA ASN A 138 2.33 -15.05 16.78
C ASN A 138 1.63 -14.29 17.92
N VAL A 139 1.10 -13.10 17.62
CA VAL A 139 0.49 -12.22 18.63
C VAL A 139 -0.88 -12.76 19.05
N TYR A 140 -1.68 -13.26 18.12
CA TYR A 140 -2.98 -13.83 18.48
C TYR A 140 -2.85 -15.18 19.17
N ASP A 141 -1.85 -15.99 18.81
CA ASP A 141 -1.56 -17.24 19.50
C ASP A 141 -1.09 -17.00 20.95
N GLU A 142 -0.39 -15.90 21.27
CA GLU A 142 -0.01 -15.57 22.65
C GLU A 142 -1.11 -14.88 23.49
N ILE A 143 -2.09 -14.23 22.84
CA ILE A 143 -3.16 -13.52 23.55
C ILE A 143 -4.36 -14.43 23.84
N PHE A 144 -4.61 -15.43 22.99
CA PHE A 144 -5.78 -16.31 23.08
C PHE A 144 -5.48 -17.75 23.52
N TYR A 145 -4.23 -18.07 23.89
CA TYR A 145 -3.82 -19.31 24.57
C TYR A 145 -3.12 -18.99 25.89
#